data_AF-G4Z428-F1
#
_entry.id   AF-G4Z428-F1
#
_cell.length_a   1.000
_cell.length_b   1.000
_cell.length_c   1.000
_cell.angle_alpha   90.00
_cell.angle_beta   90.00
_cell.angle_gamma   90.00
#
_symmetry.space_group_name_H-M   'P 1'
#
loop_
_entity.id
_entity.type
_entity.pdbx_description
1 polymer ?
#
loop_
_entity_poly.entity_id
_entity_poly.type
_entity_poly.pdbx_seq_one_letter_code
_entity_poly.pdbx_strand_id
1 'polypeptide(L)'
;RFARVRRNLAANWDDNKISHRSEYSVERLLAFRDYHRRTSTTRVILVCALTPLPALLVALAVDCIPLKSPSDGWRAYYTLWIRQLIAMFFESHGVVLQVRAVIMTGTISDVGAVTIALGTATCGVAVTVAVAATWKFPIPFGYVLLLNVYVLLFSICMIFVIGPRVLASSLLLRQQIKAQLLILANQGIVAV
;
A
#
# COMPACT_ATOMS: atom_id res chain seq x y z
N ARG A 1 22.77 17.96 -27.25
CA ARG A 1 21.50 17.28 -26.86
C ARG A 1 21.69 16.37 -25.63
N PHE A 2 22.66 15.45 -25.64
CA PHE A 2 22.99 14.56 -24.51
C PHE A 2 23.31 15.27 -23.19
N ALA A 3 24.07 16.37 -23.20
CA ALA A 3 24.40 17.11 -21.98
C ALA A 3 23.19 17.76 -21.29
N ARG A 4 22.12 18.05 -22.04
CA ARG A 4 20.86 18.58 -21.51
C ARG A 4 20.02 17.45 -20.89
N VAL A 5 19.96 16.30 -21.58
CA VAL A 5 19.29 15.10 -21.08
C VAL A 5 19.95 14.61 -19.79
N ARG A 6 21.29 14.55 -19.74
CA ARG A 6 22.03 14.17 -18.53
C ARG A 6 21.78 15.12 -17.35
N ARG A 7 21.73 16.44 -17.60
CA ARG A 7 21.40 17.43 -16.57
C ARG A 7 19.98 17.27 -16.06
N ASN A 8 19.02 17.07 -16.96
CA ASN A 8 17.62 16.87 -16.57
C ASN A 8 17.42 15.54 -15.82
N LEU A 9 18.14 14.48 -16.20
CA LEU A 9 18.14 13.20 -15.48
C LEU A 9 18.79 13.33 -14.10
N ALA A 10 19.92 14.04 -13.99
CA ALA A 10 20.57 14.27 -12.71
C ALA A 10 19.72 15.15 -11.79
N ALA A 11 19.12 16.21 -12.32
CA ALA A 11 18.20 17.07 -11.59
C ALA A 11 16.95 16.29 -11.13
N ASN A 12 16.32 15.53 -12.03
CA ASN A 12 15.19 14.66 -11.65
C ASN A 12 15.61 13.56 -10.66
N TRP A 13 16.83 13.04 -10.74
CA TRP A 13 17.34 12.03 -9.83
C TRP A 13 17.55 12.62 -8.43
N ASP A 14 18.20 13.77 -8.33
CA ASP A 14 18.40 14.46 -7.05
C ASP A 14 17.07 14.95 -6.46
N ASP A 15 16.16 15.45 -7.29
CA ASP A 15 14.81 15.83 -6.84
C ASP A 15 14.01 14.61 -6.39
N ASN A 16 14.18 13.42 -6.99
CA ASN A 16 13.45 12.21 -6.62
C ASN A 16 14.19 11.32 -5.60
N LYS A 17 15.36 11.75 -5.09
CA LYS A 17 16.03 11.04 -4.00
C LYS A 17 15.16 11.09 -2.76
N ILE A 18 14.61 9.93 -2.42
CA ILE A 18 13.81 9.70 -1.21
C ILE A 18 14.60 10.14 0.05
N SER A 19 15.93 10.01 0.02
CA SER A 19 16.82 10.42 1.11
C SER A 19 16.84 11.93 1.42
N HIS A 20 16.48 12.80 0.46
CA HIS A 20 16.50 14.26 0.66
C HIS A 20 15.10 14.84 0.91
N ARG A 21 14.03 14.09 0.55
CA ARG A 21 12.64 14.50 0.78
C ARG A 21 12.12 14.21 2.19
N SER A 22 12.90 13.52 3.00
CA SER A 22 12.62 13.28 4.41
C SER A 22 13.79 13.80 5.22
N GLU A 23 13.91 15.12 5.36
CA GLU A 23 14.62 15.66 6.52
C GLU A 23 13.94 15.06 7.75
N TYR A 24 14.59 14.08 8.37
CA TYR A 24 14.08 13.47 9.59
C TYR A 24 13.94 14.60 10.59
N SER A 25 12.70 14.84 11.05
CA SER A 25 12.47 15.87 12.06
C SER A 25 13.39 15.59 13.25
N VAL A 26 13.97 16.65 13.82
CA VAL A 26 14.90 16.55 14.96
C VAL A 26 14.25 15.73 16.09
N GLU A 27 12.92 15.87 16.24
CA GLU A 27 12.11 15.12 17.20
C GLU A 27 12.15 13.61 16.96
N ARG A 28 12.06 13.14 15.70
CA ARG A 28 12.16 11.69 15.39
C ARG A 28 13.55 11.14 15.71
N LEU A 29 14.60 11.91 15.43
CA LEU A 29 15.97 11.52 15.73
C LEU A 29 16.22 11.47 17.25
N LEU A 30 15.72 12.46 17.99
CA LEU A 30 15.80 12.50 19.45
C LEU A 30 14.98 11.34 20.07
N ALA A 31 13.77 11.08 19.58
CA ALA A 31 12.95 9.96 20.04
C ALA A 31 13.62 8.60 19.79
N PHE A 32 14.28 8.41 18.64
CA PHE A 32 15.04 7.20 18.35
C PHE A 32 16.25 7.04 19.28
N ARG A 33 17.01 8.11 19.50
CA ARG A 33 18.16 8.12 20.42
C ARG A 33 17.73 7.76 21.84
N ASP A 34 16.62 8.31 22.30
CA ASP A 34 16.09 8.06 23.64
C ASP A 34 15.54 6.64 23.77
N TYR A 35 14.90 6.11 22.72
CA TYR A 35 14.49 4.71 22.65
C TYR A 35 15.71 3.78 22.72
N HIS A 36 16.76 4.04 21.95
CA HIS A 36 17.99 3.25 21.94
C HIS A 36 18.69 3.28 23.31
N ARG A 37 18.73 4.42 24.00
CA ARG A 37 19.37 4.53 25.33
C ARG A 37 18.59 3.84 26.44
N ARG A 38 17.26 3.79 26.35
CA ARG A 38 16.38 3.27 27.42
C ARG A 38 15.95 1.82 27.23
N THR A 39 16.06 1.28 26.02
CA THR A 39 15.48 -0.03 25.67
C THR A 39 16.53 -1.13 25.72
N SER A 40 16.20 -2.26 26.37
CA SER A 40 17.07 -3.44 26.38
C SER A 40 17.12 -4.13 25.02
N THR A 41 18.26 -4.75 24.69
CA THR A 41 18.46 -5.51 23.46
C THR A 41 17.41 -6.62 23.29
N THR A 42 16.99 -7.26 24.39
CA THR A 42 15.92 -8.26 24.40
C THR A 42 14.60 -7.70 23.87
N ARG A 43 14.20 -6.49 24.28
CA ARG A 43 12.98 -5.84 23.78
C ARG A 43 13.08 -5.53 22.29
N VAL A 44 14.25 -5.10 21.81
CA VAL A 44 14.48 -4.85 20.37
C VAL A 44 14.32 -6.14 19.57
N ILE A 45 15.00 -7.22 19.98
CA ILE A 45 14.90 -8.54 19.33
C ILE A 45 13.45 -9.01 19.32
N LEU A 46 12.76 -8.91 20.46
CA LEU A 46 11.37 -9.32 20.57
C LEU A 46 10.45 -8.50 19.65
N VAL A 47 10.62 -7.18 19.57
CA VAL A 47 9.85 -6.35 18.63
C VAL A 47 10.13 -6.80 17.19
N CYS A 48 11.39 -6.96 16.79
CA CYS A 48 11.73 -7.40 15.44
C CYS A 48 11.16 -8.79 15.10
N ALA A 49 11.12 -9.71 16.06
CA ALA A 49 10.56 -11.06 15.87
C ALA A 49 9.03 -11.09 15.88
N LEU A 50 8.39 -10.31 16.76
CA LEU A 50 6.93 -10.33 16.94
C LEU A 50 6.20 -9.45 15.92
N THR A 51 6.79 -8.34 15.46
CA THR A 51 6.17 -7.43 14.47
C THR A 51 5.71 -8.13 13.19
N PRO A 52 6.46 -9.07 12.57
CA PRO A 52 5.98 -9.75 11.37
C PRO A 52 4.95 -10.86 11.65
N LEU A 53 4.81 -11.35 12.90
CA LEU A 53 3.96 -12.50 13.19
C LEU A 53 2.48 -12.30 12.82
N PRO A 54 1.82 -11.16 13.13
CA PRO A 54 0.44 -10.95 12.71
C PRO A 54 0.24 -11.05 11.20
N ALA A 55 1.16 -10.46 10.43
CA ALA A 55 1.14 -10.53 8.96
C ALA A 55 1.36 -11.97 8.47
N LEU A 56 2.30 -12.70 9.06
CA LEU A 56 2.56 -14.11 8.72
C LEU A 56 1.36 -15.00 9.04
N LEU A 57 0.71 -14.80 10.18
CA LEU A 57 -0.48 -15.56 10.57
C LEU A 57 -1.64 -15.32 9.61
N VAL A 58 -1.85 -14.07 9.17
CA VAL A 58 -2.86 -13.75 8.15
C VAL A 58 -2.51 -14.43 6.83
N ALA A 59 -1.25 -14.35 6.38
CA ALA A 59 -0.82 -15.00 5.13
C ALA A 59 -1.02 -16.52 5.18
N LEU A 60 -0.64 -17.16 6.28
CA LEU A 60 -0.87 -18.60 6.49
C LEU A 60 -2.36 -18.94 6.52
N ALA A 61 -3.19 -18.15 7.20
CA ALA A 61 -4.63 -18.36 7.24
C ALA A 61 -5.26 -18.27 5.85
N VAL A 62 -4.79 -17.32 5.02
CA VAL A 62 -5.18 -17.17 3.62
C VAL A 62 -4.75 -18.38 2.80
N ASP A 63 -3.53 -18.89 2.99
CA ASP A 63 -2.99 -20.06 2.28
C ASP A 63 -3.63 -21.39 2.69
N CYS A 64 -4.14 -21.48 3.92
CA CYS A 64 -4.91 -22.64 4.37
C CYS A 64 -6.29 -22.76 3.69
N ILE A 65 -6.76 -21.74 2.96
CA ILE A 65 -8.04 -21.81 2.22
C ILE A 65 -7.84 -22.69 0.98
N PRO A 66 -8.56 -23.82 0.85
CA PRO A 66 -8.33 -24.76 -0.25
C PRO A 66 -8.72 -24.13 -1.60
N LEU A 67 -7.81 -24.26 -2.55
CA LEU A 67 -8.03 -23.93 -3.94
C LEU A 67 -8.64 -25.12 -4.67
N LYS A 68 -9.63 -24.88 -5.54
CA LYS A 68 -10.16 -25.91 -6.44
C LYS A 68 -9.24 -26.09 -7.65
N SER A 69 -9.64 -26.87 -8.65
CA SER A 69 -8.92 -26.86 -9.93
C SER A 69 -9.28 -25.62 -10.75
N PRO A 70 -8.31 -24.94 -11.40
CA PRO A 70 -8.57 -23.84 -12.34
C PRO A 70 -9.38 -24.26 -13.57
N SER A 71 -9.44 -25.57 -13.88
CA SER A 71 -10.19 -26.15 -15.01
C SER A 71 -11.69 -25.91 -14.92
N ASP A 72 -12.22 -25.70 -13.71
CA ASP A 72 -13.66 -25.59 -13.46
C ASP A 72 -14.19 -24.17 -13.77
N GLY A 73 -13.30 -23.27 -14.23
CA GLY A 73 -13.61 -21.90 -14.61
C GLY A 73 -13.79 -20.95 -13.43
N TRP A 74 -13.87 -19.65 -13.74
CA TRP A 74 -13.84 -18.57 -12.74
C TRP A 74 -15.04 -18.57 -11.77
N ARG A 75 -16.20 -19.12 -12.19
CA ARG A 75 -17.45 -19.17 -11.39
C ARG A 75 -17.42 -20.26 -10.32
N ALA A 76 -16.79 -21.40 -10.61
CA ALA A 76 -16.63 -22.48 -9.63
C ALA A 76 -15.53 -22.16 -8.59
N TYR A 77 -14.72 -21.12 -8.86
CA TYR A 77 -13.53 -20.75 -8.12
C TYR A 77 -13.76 -19.68 -7.04
N TYR A 78 -14.87 -19.78 -6.31
CA TYR A 78 -15.25 -18.78 -5.29
C TYR A 78 -14.26 -18.66 -4.12
N THR A 79 -13.54 -19.75 -3.80
CA THR A 79 -12.54 -19.75 -2.72
C THR A 79 -11.35 -18.84 -3.03
N LEU A 80 -10.96 -18.70 -4.31
CA LEU A 80 -9.94 -17.73 -4.72
C LEU A 80 -10.42 -16.30 -4.49
N TRP A 81 -11.66 -15.96 -4.82
CA TRP A 81 -12.18 -14.60 -4.61
C TRP A 81 -12.23 -14.23 -3.13
N ILE A 82 -12.61 -15.18 -2.26
CA ILE A 82 -12.57 -15.00 -0.80
C ILE A 82 -11.12 -14.79 -0.33
N ARG A 83 -10.21 -15.66 -0.77
CA ARG A 83 -8.79 -15.58 -0.42
C ARG A 83 -8.19 -14.23 -0.82
N GLN A 84 -8.50 -13.79 -2.04
CA GLN A 84 -8.04 -12.52 -2.58
C GLN A 84 -8.68 -11.32 -1.85
N LEU A 85 -9.95 -11.40 -1.46
CA LEU A 85 -10.62 -10.35 -0.69
C LEU A 85 -9.94 -10.14 0.67
N ILE A 86 -9.67 -11.24 1.39
CA ILE A 86 -9.01 -11.20 2.71
C ILE A 86 -7.59 -10.63 2.56
N ALA A 87 -6.81 -11.14 1.59
CA ALA A 87 -5.46 -10.66 1.35
C ALA A 87 -5.43 -9.16 1.01
N MET A 88 -6.25 -8.73 0.04
CA MET A 88 -6.32 -7.31 -0.35
C MET A 88 -6.80 -6.41 0.79
N PHE A 89 -7.68 -6.89 1.67
CA PHE A 89 -8.12 -6.12 2.83
C PHE A 89 -6.96 -5.84 3.80
N PHE A 90 -6.24 -6.88 4.23
CA PHE A 90 -5.12 -6.72 5.17
C PHE A 90 -3.95 -5.96 4.54
N GLU A 91 -3.68 -6.17 3.25
CA GLU A 91 -2.70 -5.41 2.48
C GLU A 91 -3.07 -3.92 2.46
N SER A 92 -4.30 -3.59 2.03
CA SER A 92 -4.78 -2.21 1.99
C SER A 92 -4.75 -1.56 3.36
N HIS A 93 -5.18 -2.28 4.40
CA HIS A 93 -5.14 -1.81 5.78
C HIS A 93 -3.70 -1.49 6.21
N GLY A 94 -2.74 -2.36 5.89
CA GLY A 94 -1.32 -2.12 6.12
C GLY A 94 -0.82 -0.85 5.45
N VAL A 95 -1.17 -0.65 4.17
CA VAL A 95 -0.81 0.56 3.42
C VAL A 95 -1.44 1.82 4.04
N VAL A 96 -2.72 1.78 4.45
CA VAL A 96 -3.34 2.93 5.14
C VAL A 96 -2.61 3.26 6.44
N LEU A 97 -2.20 2.26 7.23
CA LEU A 97 -1.45 2.51 8.46
C LEU A 97 -0.09 3.16 8.19
N GLN A 98 0.61 2.72 7.13
CA GLN A 98 1.87 3.35 6.71
C GLN A 98 1.65 4.80 6.28
N VAL A 99 0.60 5.07 5.50
CA VAL A 99 0.24 6.43 5.08
C VAL A 99 -0.13 7.29 6.29
N ARG A 100 -0.91 6.77 7.24
CA ARG A 100 -1.26 7.46 8.49
C ARG A 100 -0.04 7.85 9.32
N ALA A 101 1.02 7.05 9.28
CA ALA A 101 2.25 7.32 10.01
C ALA A 101 3.08 8.49 9.42
N VAL A 102 2.77 8.95 8.20
CA VAL A 102 3.56 9.96 7.49
C VAL A 102 2.76 11.22 7.10
N ILE A 103 1.44 11.17 7.13
CA ILE A 103 0.57 12.33 6.92
C ILE A 103 0.22 13.03 8.24
N MET A 104 -0.42 14.20 8.15
CA MET A 104 -0.93 14.92 9.32
C MET A 104 -1.79 14.03 10.23
N THR A 105 -1.46 14.01 11.53
CA THR A 105 -2.18 13.25 12.56
C THR A 105 -3.66 13.62 12.58
N GLY A 106 -4.54 12.62 12.68
CA GLY A 106 -5.99 12.84 12.72
C GLY A 106 -6.67 12.97 11.35
N THR A 107 -5.91 12.96 10.24
CA THR A 107 -6.51 13.04 8.89
C THR A 107 -7.37 11.83 8.54
N ILE A 108 -6.96 10.62 8.98
CA ILE A 108 -7.70 9.37 8.77
C ILE A 108 -7.96 8.74 10.13
N SER A 109 -9.24 8.55 10.45
CA SER A 109 -9.71 7.83 11.65
C SER A 109 -9.53 6.32 11.49
N ASP A 110 -9.61 5.56 12.58
CA ASP A 110 -9.51 4.09 12.50
C ASP A 110 -10.65 3.49 11.67
N VAL A 111 -11.87 4.03 11.82
CA VAL A 111 -13.02 3.67 10.99
C VAL A 111 -12.74 3.99 9.53
N GLY A 112 -12.20 5.18 9.24
CA GLY A 112 -11.81 5.56 7.88
C GLY A 112 -10.78 4.62 7.28
N ALA A 113 -9.80 4.16 8.07
CA ALA A 113 -8.80 3.20 7.60
C ALA A 113 -9.43 1.85 7.21
N VAL A 114 -10.34 1.33 8.03
CA VAL A 114 -11.10 0.11 7.71
C VAL A 114 -11.98 0.32 6.47
N THR A 115 -12.63 1.48 6.32
CA THR A 115 -13.45 1.81 5.14
C THR A 115 -12.62 1.86 3.86
N ILE A 116 -11.44 2.50 3.89
CA ILE A 116 -10.52 2.53 2.74
C ILE A 116 -10.10 1.11 2.37
N ALA A 117 -9.70 0.30 3.36
CA ALA A 117 -9.23 -1.06 3.12
C ALA A 117 -10.34 -1.96 2.54
N LEU A 118 -11.55 -1.89 3.10
CA LEU A 118 -12.68 -2.68 2.63
C LEU A 118 -13.15 -2.24 1.24
N GLY A 119 -13.25 -0.93 0.99
CA GLY A 119 -13.59 -0.39 -0.33
C GLY A 119 -12.59 -0.79 -1.40
N THR A 120 -11.29 -0.68 -1.10
CA THR A 120 -10.21 -1.07 -2.02
C THR A 120 -10.26 -2.56 -2.32
N ALA A 121 -10.40 -3.42 -1.30
CA ALA A 121 -10.43 -4.86 -1.47
C ALA A 121 -11.65 -5.34 -2.26
N THR A 122 -12.84 -4.81 -1.95
CA THR A 122 -14.09 -5.17 -2.64
C THR A 122 -14.08 -4.72 -4.10
N CYS A 123 -13.72 -3.47 -4.39
CA CYS A 123 -13.59 -2.98 -5.75
C CYS A 123 -12.48 -3.73 -6.52
N GLY A 124 -11.34 -4.01 -5.87
CA GLY A 124 -10.22 -4.74 -6.46
C GLY A 124 -10.64 -6.14 -6.90
N VAL A 125 -11.26 -6.91 -6.01
CA VAL A 125 -11.79 -8.23 -6.34
C VAL A 125 -12.84 -8.15 -7.44
N ALA A 126 -13.77 -7.19 -7.38
CA ALA A 126 -14.78 -7.01 -8.42
C ALA A 126 -14.15 -6.79 -9.81
N VAL A 127 -13.09 -5.97 -9.91
CA VAL A 127 -12.35 -5.79 -11.16
C VAL A 127 -11.69 -7.08 -11.60
N THR A 128 -11.04 -7.82 -10.70
CA THR A 128 -10.41 -9.10 -11.08
C THR A 128 -11.41 -10.14 -11.58
N VAL A 129 -12.60 -10.20 -10.98
CA VAL A 129 -13.71 -11.05 -11.44
C VAL A 129 -14.18 -10.61 -12.82
N ALA A 130 -14.34 -9.30 -13.05
CA ALA A 130 -14.74 -8.76 -14.34
C ALA A 130 -13.72 -9.07 -15.45
N VAL A 131 -12.43 -8.98 -15.16
CA VAL A 131 -11.35 -9.36 -16.11
C VAL A 131 -11.38 -10.86 -16.38
N ALA A 132 -11.53 -11.69 -15.34
CA ALA A 132 -11.65 -13.14 -15.50
C ALA A 132 -12.88 -13.54 -16.34
N ALA A 133 -13.98 -12.80 -16.22
CA ALA A 133 -15.21 -13.04 -16.96
C ALA A 133 -15.16 -12.59 -18.43
N THR A 134 -14.41 -11.51 -18.73
CA THR A 134 -14.40 -10.89 -20.07
C THR A 134 -13.21 -11.29 -20.94
N TRP A 135 -12.10 -11.75 -20.35
CA TRP A 135 -10.86 -12.00 -21.09
C TRP A 135 -10.42 -13.47 -21.09
N LYS A 136 -9.72 -13.92 -20.05
CA LYS A 136 -9.22 -15.29 -19.92
C LYS A 136 -9.01 -15.64 -18.45
N PHE A 137 -9.35 -16.87 -18.09
CA PHE A 137 -9.11 -17.43 -16.77
C PHE A 137 -8.23 -18.69 -16.89
N PRO A 138 -7.17 -18.85 -16.07
CA PRO A 138 -6.60 -17.87 -15.13
C PRO A 138 -6.02 -16.63 -15.84
N ILE A 139 -6.02 -15.48 -15.16
CA ILE A 139 -5.57 -14.21 -15.73
C ILE A 139 -4.04 -14.25 -15.91
N PRO A 140 -3.51 -14.13 -17.14
CA PRO A 140 -2.07 -14.10 -17.36
C PRO A 140 -1.47 -12.83 -16.73
N PHE A 141 -0.40 -12.99 -15.94
CA PHE A 141 0.27 -11.88 -15.24
C PHE A 141 -0.69 -11.03 -14.37
N GLY A 142 -1.72 -11.64 -13.79
CA GLY A 142 -2.78 -10.93 -13.07
C GLY A 142 -2.26 -9.95 -12.01
N TYR A 143 -1.25 -10.34 -11.21
CA TYR A 143 -0.68 -9.47 -10.18
C TYR A 143 -0.08 -8.19 -10.78
N VAL A 144 0.72 -8.31 -11.84
CA VAL A 144 1.35 -7.18 -12.54
C VAL A 144 0.31 -6.25 -13.16
N LEU A 145 -0.68 -6.82 -13.86
CA LEU A 145 -1.70 -6.03 -14.56
C LEU A 145 -2.61 -5.29 -13.58
N LEU A 146 -2.96 -5.92 -12.46
CA LEU A 146 -3.93 -5.41 -11.51
C LEU A 146 -3.30 -4.53 -10.42
N LEU A 147 -1.98 -4.54 -10.25
CA LEU A 147 -1.29 -3.72 -9.25
C LEU A 147 -1.54 -2.22 -9.46
N ASN A 148 -1.44 -1.72 -10.70
CA ASN A 148 -1.73 -0.32 -11.01
C ASN A 148 -3.20 0.04 -10.74
N VAL A 149 -4.12 -0.89 -11.05
CA VAL A 149 -5.55 -0.72 -10.77
C VAL A 149 -5.80 -0.67 -9.27
N TYR A 150 -5.14 -1.53 -8.51
CA TYR A 150 -5.21 -1.54 -7.04
C TYR A 150 -4.75 -0.20 -6.45
N VAL A 151 -3.60 0.33 -6.89
CA VAL A 151 -3.09 1.63 -6.44
C VAL A 151 -4.09 2.75 -6.76
N LEU A 152 -4.71 2.72 -7.94
CA LEU A 152 -5.73 3.69 -8.31
C LEU A 152 -6.98 3.59 -7.41
N LEU A 153 -7.50 2.38 -7.21
CA LEU A 153 -8.66 2.15 -6.34
C LEU A 153 -8.39 2.58 -4.90
N PHE A 154 -7.22 2.24 -4.37
CA PHE A 154 -6.77 2.68 -3.04
C PHE A 154 -6.76 4.20 -2.93
N SER A 155 -6.18 4.88 -3.93
CA SER A 155 -6.11 6.35 -3.98
C SER A 155 -7.52 6.97 -3.99
N ILE A 156 -8.42 6.41 -4.78
CA ILE A 156 -9.80 6.87 -4.90
C ILE A 156 -10.52 6.72 -3.55
N CYS A 157 -10.50 5.53 -2.95
CA CYS A 157 -11.11 5.26 -1.64
C CYS A 157 -10.55 6.18 -0.56
N MET A 158 -9.23 6.41 -0.55
CA MET A 158 -8.56 7.32 0.39
C MET A 158 -9.03 8.77 0.22
N ILE A 159 -9.10 9.29 -1.02
CA ILE A 159 -9.57 10.65 -1.28
C ILE A 159 -11.03 10.82 -0.86
N PHE A 160 -11.88 9.81 -1.10
CA PHE A 160 -13.27 9.84 -0.66
C PHE A 160 -13.40 9.88 0.86
N VAL A 161 -12.61 9.08 1.59
CA VAL A 161 -12.66 9.03 3.06
C VAL A 161 -12.08 10.28 3.72
N ILE A 162 -10.99 10.84 3.20
CA ILE A 162 -10.42 12.11 3.69
C ILE A 162 -11.35 13.28 3.35
N GLY A 163 -12.02 13.20 2.20
CA GLY A 163 -12.88 14.24 1.67
C GLY A 163 -12.11 15.22 0.79
N PRO A 164 -12.58 15.50 -0.44
CA PRO A 164 -11.89 16.38 -1.38
C PRO A 164 -11.81 17.83 -0.88
N ARG A 165 -12.71 18.25 0.00
CA ARG A 165 -12.70 19.59 0.62
C ARG A 165 -11.54 19.76 1.60
N VAL A 166 -11.30 18.78 2.47
CA VAL A 166 -10.16 18.78 3.42
C VAL A 166 -8.83 18.78 2.65
N LEU A 167 -8.78 18.02 1.56
CA LEU A 167 -7.62 17.98 0.68
C LEU A 167 -7.39 19.30 -0.08
N ALA A 168 -8.46 20.00 -0.46
CA ALA A 168 -8.37 21.30 -1.11
C ALA A 168 -7.92 22.41 -0.15
N SER A 169 -8.28 22.31 1.13
CA SER A 169 -7.95 23.31 2.16
C SER A 169 -6.50 23.23 2.67
N SER A 170 -5.82 22.08 2.56
CA SER A 170 -4.45 21.91 3.07
C SER A 170 -3.44 21.60 1.97
N LEU A 171 -2.58 22.60 1.69
CA LEU A 171 -1.50 22.45 0.71
C LEU A 171 -0.46 21.41 1.15
N LEU A 172 -0.19 21.34 2.46
CA LEU A 172 0.74 20.36 3.05
C LEU A 172 0.22 18.92 2.90
N LEU A 173 -1.05 18.69 3.22
CA LEU A 173 -1.66 17.36 3.09
C LEU A 173 -1.66 16.89 1.63
N ARG A 174 -1.94 17.79 0.70
CA ARG A 174 -1.91 17.49 -0.74
C ARG A 174 -0.51 17.13 -1.22
N GLN A 175 0.53 17.81 -0.74
CA GLN A 175 1.92 17.47 -1.07
C GLN A 175 2.33 16.11 -0.49
N GLN A 176 1.97 15.82 0.76
CA GLN A 176 2.24 14.54 1.41
C GLN A 176 1.55 13.38 0.68
N ILE A 177 0.26 13.51 0.38
CA ILE A 177 -0.49 12.48 -0.35
C ILE A 177 0.08 12.29 -1.76
N LYS A 178 0.40 13.38 -2.47
CA LYS A 178 1.01 13.29 -3.80
C LYS A 178 2.36 12.56 -3.76
N ALA A 179 3.19 12.80 -2.74
CA ALA A 179 4.46 12.11 -2.57
C ALA A 179 4.25 10.61 -2.28
N GLN A 180 3.30 10.26 -1.41
CA GLN A 180 2.99 8.86 -1.09
C GLN A 180 2.41 8.10 -2.29
N LEU A 181 1.51 8.73 -3.05
CA LEU A 181 0.96 8.13 -4.27
C LEU A 181 2.03 7.95 -5.35
N LEU A 182 2.98 8.89 -5.47
CA LEU A 182 4.11 8.74 -6.38
C LEU A 182 5.04 7.60 -5.99
N ILE A 183 5.31 7.43 -4.69
CA ILE A 183 6.10 6.30 -4.17
C ILE A 183 5.36 4.99 -4.47
N LEU A 184 4.06 4.91 -4.18
CA LEU A 184 3.25 3.72 -4.39
C LEU A 184 3.15 3.35 -5.88
N ALA A 185 2.97 4.34 -6.76
CA ALA A 185 3.00 4.15 -8.21
C ALA A 185 4.37 3.66 -8.71
N ASN A 186 5.46 4.21 -8.17
CA ASN A 186 6.82 3.78 -8.53
C ASN A 186 7.15 2.37 -8.02
N GLN A 187 6.64 1.96 -6.84
CA GLN A 187 6.76 0.57 -6.40
C GLN A 187 6.07 -0.39 -7.37
N GLY A 188 4.95 0.03 -7.95
CA GLY A 188 4.27 -0.73 -9.00
C GLY A 188 5.08 -0.92 -10.29
N ILE A 189 6.00 0.00 -10.60
CA ILE A 189 6.90 -0.09 -11.76
C ILE A 189 8.11 -0.98 -11.45
N VAL A 190 8.62 -0.97 -10.22
CA VAL A 190 9.80 -1.78 -9.81
C VAL A 190 9.44 -3.25 -9.59
N ALA A 191 8.19 -3.54 -9.22
CA ALA A 191 7.70 -4.90 -9.02
C ALA A 191 7.46 -5.68 -10.33
N VAL A 192 7.67 -5.07 -11.50
CA VAL A 192 7.47 -5.60 -12.85
C VAL A 192 8.78 -5.61 -13.62
#